data_AF-A0A371ARR9-F1
#
_entry.id   AF-A0A371ARR9-F1
#
_cell.length_a   1.000
_cell.length_b   1.000
_cell.length_c   1.000
_cell.angle_alpha   90.00
_cell.angle_beta   90.00
_cell.angle_gamma   90.00
#
_symmetry.space_group_name_H-M   'P 1'
#
loop_
_entity.id
_entity.type
_entity.pdbx_description
1 polymer ?
#
loop_
_entity_poly.entity_id
_entity_poly.type
_entity_poly.pdbx_seq_one_letter_code
_entity_poly.pdbx_strand_id
1 'polypeptide(L)'
;MDKYIYKVTGDYKDWLEMKKNDTIFHNGSLIGFISYANDRLELKLNYGTDLYYYSEIRKAGDIIITVPTKEYLLKDDYMYIPLVFDEEEYEELVEISYVDRELLKNIQQVNKQDLYNILLNNFKCGFGITEYLEFNDIINSIIGFSEDEAELAERINNMISNKSINLQRIGEKGSKNITIYIDFLGNLYEWNSLVKIGDKFYIKIVDDYVMEV
;
A
#
# COMPACT_ATOMS: atom_id res chain seq x y z
N MET A 1 -1.15 -5.38 -18.52
CA MET A 1 -0.92 -5.34 -17.07
C MET A 1 -0.37 -6.69 -16.72
N ASP A 2 0.81 -6.71 -16.12
CA ASP A 2 1.38 -7.97 -15.67
C ASP A 2 0.58 -8.43 -14.46
N LYS A 3 0.11 -9.68 -14.48
CA LYS A 3 -0.68 -10.27 -13.40
C LYS A 3 0.26 -10.83 -12.32
N TYR A 4 -0.24 -11.03 -11.10
CA TYR A 4 0.50 -11.85 -10.15
C TYR A 4 0.65 -13.29 -10.68
N ILE A 5 1.80 -13.87 -10.42
CA ILE A 5 2.11 -15.26 -10.75
C ILE A 5 2.21 -16.02 -9.43
N TYR A 6 1.39 -17.06 -9.30
CA TYR A 6 1.40 -17.95 -8.16
C TYR A 6 1.97 -19.31 -8.56
N LYS A 7 3.06 -19.72 -7.92
CA LYS A 7 3.68 -21.02 -8.13
C LYS A 7 3.61 -21.82 -6.84
N VAL A 8 2.69 -22.79 -6.81
CA VAL A 8 2.51 -23.71 -5.70
C VAL A 8 3.36 -24.97 -5.93
N THR A 9 4.17 -25.33 -4.94
CA THR A 9 5.09 -26.48 -4.96
C THR A 9 5.06 -27.23 -3.63
N GLY A 10 5.87 -28.28 -3.52
CA GLY A 10 5.89 -29.18 -2.37
C GLY A 10 4.97 -30.38 -2.58
N ASP A 11 5.31 -31.50 -1.93
CA ASP A 11 4.55 -32.75 -2.03
C ASP A 11 3.11 -32.59 -1.54
N TYR A 12 2.90 -31.67 -0.59
CA TYR A 12 1.59 -31.34 -0.03
C TYR A 12 0.98 -30.08 -0.63
N LYS A 13 1.60 -29.49 -1.67
CA LYS A 13 1.22 -28.18 -2.24
C LYS A 13 1.19 -27.07 -1.19
N ASP A 14 2.13 -27.13 -0.26
CA ASP A 14 2.20 -26.30 0.94
C ASP A 14 3.21 -25.14 0.82
N TRP A 15 3.85 -24.97 -0.34
CA TRP A 15 4.81 -23.90 -0.59
C TRP A 15 4.35 -22.98 -1.73
N LEU A 16 4.36 -21.67 -1.50
CA LEU A 16 3.96 -20.64 -2.46
C LEU A 16 5.11 -19.69 -2.76
N GLU A 17 5.46 -19.56 -4.05
CA GLU A 17 6.15 -18.40 -4.59
C GLU A 17 5.10 -17.50 -5.27
N MET A 18 4.93 -16.28 -4.76
CA MET A 18 4.08 -15.23 -5.31
C MET A 18 4.95 -14.07 -5.78
N LYS A 19 4.81 -13.67 -7.04
CA LYS A 19 5.55 -12.56 -7.63
C LYS A 19 4.71 -11.77 -8.62
N LYS A 20 5.13 -10.54 -8.90
CA LYS A 20 4.64 -9.71 -9.99
C LYS A 20 5.85 -9.03 -10.61
N ASN A 21 6.01 -9.15 -11.93
CA ASN A 21 7.25 -8.77 -12.61
C ASN A 21 8.45 -9.48 -11.97
N ASP A 22 9.53 -8.76 -11.69
CA ASP A 22 10.74 -9.26 -11.03
C ASP A 22 10.66 -9.20 -9.50
N THR A 23 9.55 -8.73 -8.93
CA THR A 23 9.38 -8.57 -7.48
C THR A 23 8.70 -9.79 -6.86
N ILE A 24 9.39 -10.44 -5.91
CA ILE A 24 8.84 -11.52 -5.08
C ILE A 24 8.17 -10.91 -3.86
N PHE A 25 6.89 -11.24 -3.62
CA PHE A 25 6.12 -10.77 -2.47
C PHE A 25 6.06 -11.82 -1.35
N HIS A 26 6.04 -13.09 -1.73
CA HIS A 26 6.08 -14.22 -0.80
C HIS A 26 6.83 -15.39 -1.42
N ASN A 27 7.69 -16.01 -0.63
CA ASN A 27 8.29 -17.30 -0.96
C ASN A 27 8.40 -18.12 0.32
N GLY A 28 7.43 -18.98 0.57
CA GLY A 28 7.31 -19.65 1.86
C GLY A 28 6.10 -20.56 1.96
N SER A 29 5.82 -20.98 3.19
CA SER A 29 4.63 -21.79 3.49
C SER A 29 3.35 -21.08 3.03
N LEU A 30 2.48 -21.85 2.38
CA LEU A 30 1.12 -21.47 2.01
C LEU A 30 0.15 -21.63 3.20
N ILE A 31 0.52 -22.44 4.20
CA ILE A 31 -0.26 -22.63 5.42
C ILE A 31 -0.21 -21.33 6.24
N GLY A 32 -1.38 -20.75 6.49
CA GLY A 32 -1.50 -19.46 7.17
C GLY A 32 -1.00 -18.29 6.34
N PHE A 33 -0.87 -18.46 5.01
CA PHE A 33 -0.55 -17.35 4.10
C PHE A 33 -1.65 -16.29 4.12
N ILE A 34 -2.91 -16.71 4.09
CA ILE A 34 -4.05 -15.88 4.46
C ILE A 34 -4.52 -16.34 5.85
N SER A 35 -4.62 -15.41 6.79
CA SER A 35 -5.08 -15.68 8.15
C SER A 35 -6.16 -14.71 8.59
N TYR A 36 -7.02 -15.15 9.51
CA TYR A 36 -7.97 -14.28 10.19
C TYR A 36 -7.56 -14.10 11.65
N ALA A 37 -7.19 -12.88 12.03
CA ALA A 37 -6.74 -12.54 13.38
C ALA A 37 -7.29 -11.17 13.78
N ASN A 38 -7.69 -11.01 15.05
CA ASN A 38 -8.22 -9.75 15.60
C ASN A 38 -9.33 -9.09 14.75
N ASP A 39 -10.23 -9.93 14.22
CA ASP A 39 -11.31 -9.56 13.31
C ASP A 39 -10.88 -8.95 11.96
N ARG A 40 -9.71 -9.36 11.47
CA ARG A 40 -9.11 -8.89 10.22
C ARG A 40 -8.58 -10.06 9.41
N LEU A 41 -8.74 -10.00 8.10
CA LEU A 41 -8.04 -10.87 7.18
C LEU A 41 -6.68 -10.28 6.85
N GLU A 42 -5.64 -11.10 6.89
CA GLU A 42 -4.25 -10.67 6.73
C GLU A 42 -3.51 -11.60 5.76
N LEU A 43 -2.64 -11.02 4.93
CA LEU A 43 -1.64 -11.71 4.15
C LEU A 43 -0.31 -11.74 4.90
N LYS A 44 0.28 -12.92 5.01
CA LYS A 44 1.64 -13.11 5.50
C LYS A 44 2.61 -12.99 4.33
N LEU A 45 3.45 -11.97 4.36
CA LEU A 45 4.39 -11.61 3.28
C LEU A 45 5.83 -11.61 3.80
N ASN A 46 6.78 -11.95 2.94
CA ASN A 46 8.22 -11.91 3.30
C ASN A 46 9.10 -11.18 2.30
N TYR A 47 8.54 -10.73 1.17
CA TYR A 47 9.23 -9.95 0.14
C TYR A 47 10.57 -10.59 -0.32
N GLY A 48 10.62 -11.93 -0.35
CA GLY A 48 11.83 -12.68 -0.71
C GLY A 48 12.91 -12.76 0.37
N THR A 49 12.60 -12.37 1.61
CA THR A 49 13.48 -12.44 2.78
C THR A 49 13.05 -13.53 3.77
N ASP A 50 13.85 -13.77 4.81
CA ASP A 50 13.50 -14.70 5.91
C ASP A 50 12.57 -14.09 6.97
N LEU A 51 12.27 -12.79 6.86
CA LEU A 51 11.40 -12.06 7.79
C LEU A 51 9.96 -12.05 7.28
N TYR A 52 9.01 -12.28 8.18
CA TYR A 52 7.59 -12.29 7.85
C TYR A 52 6.86 -11.12 8.49
N TYR A 53 5.99 -10.51 7.71
CA TYR A 53 5.12 -9.43 8.10
C TYR A 53 3.70 -9.74 7.68
N TYR A 54 2.74 -9.11 8.35
CA TYR A 54 1.34 -9.22 7.98
C TYR A 54 0.86 -7.90 7.40
N SER A 55 0.01 -8.02 6.39
CA SER A 55 -0.69 -6.89 5.79
C SER A 55 -2.17 -7.20 5.71
N GLU A 56 -2.99 -6.30 6.21
CA GLU A 56 -4.44 -6.50 6.27
C GLU A 56 -5.07 -6.36 4.88
N ILE A 57 -6.05 -7.19 4.58
CA ILE A 57 -6.80 -7.21 3.32
C ILE A 57 -8.00 -6.28 3.46
N ARG A 58 -8.14 -5.33 2.54
CA ARG A 58 -9.24 -4.35 2.50
C ARG A 58 -9.86 -4.26 1.11
N LYS A 59 -11.13 -3.86 1.06
CA LYS A 59 -11.83 -3.49 -0.18
C LYS A 59 -11.69 -2.00 -0.46
N ALA A 60 -11.42 -1.62 -1.70
CA ALA A 60 -11.42 -0.24 -2.17
C ALA A 60 -12.31 -0.12 -3.42
N GLY A 61 -13.63 -0.14 -3.24
CA GLY A 61 -14.55 -0.34 -4.36
C GLY A 61 -14.55 -1.81 -4.81
N ASP A 62 -14.31 -2.05 -6.10
CA ASP A 62 -14.38 -3.37 -6.74
C ASP A 62 -13.04 -4.13 -6.72
N ILE A 63 -12.04 -3.59 -6.04
CA ILE A 63 -10.71 -4.17 -5.95
C ILE A 63 -10.32 -4.47 -4.51
N ILE A 64 -9.34 -5.34 -4.36
CA ILE A 64 -8.75 -5.68 -3.07
C ILE A 64 -7.37 -5.06 -2.97
N ILE A 65 -7.07 -4.46 -1.83
CA ILE A 65 -5.73 -3.95 -1.53
C ILE A 65 -5.23 -4.51 -0.21
N THR A 66 -3.91 -4.60 -0.07
CA THR A 66 -3.31 -4.75 1.25
C THR A 66 -3.12 -3.39 1.92
N VAL A 67 -3.10 -3.37 3.25
CA VAL A 67 -2.75 -2.21 4.06
C VAL A 67 -1.76 -2.65 5.14
N PRO A 68 -0.76 -1.82 5.50
CA PRO A 68 0.22 -2.20 6.50
C PRO A 68 -0.44 -2.19 7.89
N THR A 69 -0.17 -3.22 8.69
CA THR A 69 -0.72 -3.30 10.05
C THR A 69 0.12 -2.45 11.02
N LYS A 70 -0.53 -1.89 12.03
CA LYS A 70 0.09 -0.92 12.95
C LYS A 70 1.26 -1.51 13.74
N GLU A 71 1.26 -2.82 13.95
CA GLU A 71 2.26 -3.59 14.70
C GLU A 71 3.63 -3.60 14.03
N TYR A 72 3.67 -3.48 12.69
CA TYR A 72 4.92 -3.51 11.92
C TYR A 72 5.34 -2.13 11.42
N LEU A 73 4.41 -1.17 11.35
CA LEU A 73 4.64 0.15 10.75
C LEU A 73 5.94 0.82 11.18
N LEU A 74 6.33 0.71 12.45
CA LEU A 74 7.51 1.39 13.01
C LEU A 74 8.78 0.50 13.09
N LYS A 75 8.74 -0.77 12.67
CA LYS A 75 9.92 -1.65 12.74
C LYS A 75 10.93 -1.37 11.64
N ASP A 76 12.17 -1.00 11.95
CA ASP A 76 13.16 -0.56 10.94
C ASP A 76 13.35 -1.52 9.74
N ASP A 77 13.14 -2.83 9.94
CA ASP A 77 13.26 -3.86 8.91
C ASP A 77 11.99 -4.05 8.05
N TYR A 78 10.87 -3.42 8.40
CA TYR A 78 9.59 -3.60 7.72
C TYR A 78 9.53 -2.82 6.40
N MET A 79 9.76 -3.54 5.30
CA MET A 79 9.50 -3.09 3.94
C MET A 79 8.09 -3.49 3.53
N TYR A 80 7.15 -2.55 3.57
CA TYR A 80 5.81 -2.82 3.03
C TYR A 80 5.72 -2.34 1.60
N ILE A 81 5.24 -3.22 0.73
CA ILE A 81 4.90 -2.91 -0.65
C ILE A 81 3.39 -3.13 -0.75
N PRO A 82 2.60 -2.14 -1.17
CA PRO A 82 1.17 -2.36 -1.38
C PRO A 82 0.91 -3.35 -2.51
N LEU A 83 0.01 -4.30 -2.26
CA LEU A 83 -0.53 -5.19 -3.28
C LEU A 83 -1.93 -4.69 -3.63
N VAL A 84 -2.22 -4.63 -4.93
CA VAL A 84 -3.54 -4.35 -5.50
C VAL A 84 -3.94 -5.52 -6.37
N PHE A 85 -5.13 -6.07 -6.14
CA PHE A 85 -5.72 -7.17 -6.89
C PHE A 85 -7.03 -6.70 -7.52
N ASP A 86 -7.23 -7.03 -8.79
CA ASP A 86 -8.59 -7.10 -9.31
C ASP A 86 -9.33 -8.34 -8.77
N GLU A 87 -10.62 -8.45 -9.08
CA GLU A 87 -11.48 -9.54 -8.61
C GLU A 87 -10.96 -10.91 -9.06
N GLU A 88 -10.47 -11.03 -10.31
CA GLU A 88 -9.94 -12.30 -10.84
C GLU A 88 -8.65 -12.70 -10.13
N GLU A 89 -7.71 -11.76 -9.97
CA GLU A 89 -6.43 -11.97 -9.30
C GLU A 89 -6.62 -12.36 -7.83
N TYR A 90 -7.63 -11.80 -7.17
CA TYR A 90 -7.95 -12.12 -5.78
C TYR A 90 -8.62 -13.48 -5.64
N GLU A 91 -9.57 -13.83 -6.51
CA GLU A 91 -10.17 -15.16 -6.50
C GLU A 91 -9.14 -16.27 -6.76
N GLU A 92 -8.18 -16.06 -7.67
CA GLU A 92 -7.08 -17.00 -7.89
C GLU A 92 -6.24 -17.20 -6.61
N LEU A 93 -5.95 -16.10 -5.90
CA LEU A 93 -5.25 -16.15 -4.61
C LEU A 93 -6.03 -16.93 -3.55
N VAL A 94 -7.35 -16.71 -3.47
CA VAL A 94 -8.24 -17.41 -2.56
C VAL A 94 -8.30 -18.90 -2.89
N GLU A 95 -8.39 -19.26 -4.17
CA GLU A 95 -8.47 -20.65 -4.64
C GLU A 95 -7.25 -21.48 -4.26
N ILE A 96 -6.05 -20.89 -4.36
CA ILE A 96 -4.83 -21.57 -3.96
C ILE A 96 -4.63 -21.54 -2.45
N SER A 97 -5.23 -20.59 -1.73
CA SER A 97 -5.10 -20.50 -0.28
C SER A 97 -5.94 -21.54 0.46
N TYR A 98 -5.53 -21.87 1.69
CA TYR A 98 -6.31 -22.72 2.60
C TYR A 98 -7.30 -21.93 3.47
N VAL A 99 -7.69 -20.71 3.05
CA VAL A 99 -8.59 -19.86 3.84
C VAL A 99 -10.03 -20.37 3.78
N ASP A 100 -10.76 -20.27 4.89
CA ASP A 100 -12.20 -20.48 4.88
C ASP A 100 -12.89 -19.32 4.14
N ARG A 101 -13.57 -19.64 3.03
CA ARG A 101 -14.28 -18.65 2.20
C ARG A 101 -15.34 -17.87 2.98
N GLU A 102 -15.90 -18.45 4.04
CA GLU A 102 -16.84 -17.75 4.91
C GLU A 102 -16.20 -16.55 5.63
N LEU A 103 -14.88 -16.54 5.82
CA LEU A 103 -14.17 -15.43 6.45
C LEU A 103 -14.02 -14.24 5.49
N LEU A 104 -14.12 -14.45 4.18
CA LEU A 104 -13.97 -13.39 3.16
C LEU A 104 -15.08 -12.34 3.25
N LYS A 105 -16.23 -12.67 3.86
CA LYS A 105 -17.28 -11.68 4.15
C LYS A 105 -16.85 -10.63 5.18
N ASN A 106 -15.78 -10.89 5.93
CA ASN A 106 -15.25 -9.97 6.94
C ASN A 106 -14.24 -8.98 6.36
N ILE A 107 -13.95 -9.01 5.04
CA ILE A 107 -13.11 -7.99 4.40
C ILE A 107 -13.83 -6.64 4.48
N GLN A 108 -13.28 -5.73 5.27
CA GLN A 108 -13.84 -4.40 5.45
C GLN A 108 -13.37 -3.45 4.35
N GLN A 109 -14.11 -2.36 4.15
CA GLN A 109 -13.70 -1.27 3.26
C GLN A 109 -12.51 -0.52 3.85
N VAL A 110 -11.63 -0.02 2.98
CA VAL A 110 -10.55 0.90 3.34
C VAL A 110 -11.14 2.10 4.07
N ASN A 111 -10.52 2.45 5.18
CA ASN A 111 -10.85 3.64 5.96
C ASN A 111 -9.68 4.65 5.95
N LYS A 112 -9.93 5.80 6.56
CA LYS A 112 -8.94 6.90 6.66
C LYS A 112 -7.64 6.50 7.35
N GLN A 113 -7.71 5.66 8.38
CA GLN A 113 -6.53 5.21 9.10
C GLN A 113 -5.66 4.31 8.22
N ASP A 114 -6.27 3.48 7.37
CA ASP A 114 -5.54 2.62 6.44
C ASP A 114 -4.73 3.46 5.44
N LEU A 115 -5.34 4.53 4.92
CA LEU A 115 -4.67 5.51 4.05
C LEU A 115 -3.48 6.17 4.73
N TYR A 116 -3.68 6.62 5.96
CA TYR A 116 -2.63 7.21 6.76
C TYR A 116 -1.47 6.21 6.96
N ASN A 117 -1.78 4.93 7.21
CA ASN A 117 -0.77 3.89 7.38
C ASN A 117 0.02 3.62 6.08
N ILE A 118 -0.65 3.58 4.92
CA ILE A 118 0.03 3.45 3.61
C ILE A 118 0.97 4.64 3.36
N LEU A 119 0.47 5.86 3.59
CA LEU A 119 1.27 7.08 3.43
C LEU A 119 2.49 7.09 4.36
N LEU A 120 2.27 6.81 5.64
CA LEU A 120 3.33 6.76 6.65
C LEU A 120 4.39 5.72 6.28
N ASN A 121 3.99 4.56 5.76
CA ASN A 121 4.96 3.56 5.35
C ASN A 121 5.78 3.98 4.12
N ASN A 122 5.12 4.57 3.11
CA ASN A 122 5.81 5.16 1.96
C ASN A 122 6.83 6.22 2.38
N PHE A 123 6.52 6.98 3.45
CA PHE A 123 7.46 7.93 4.06
C PHE A 123 8.60 7.23 4.79
N LYS A 124 8.31 6.26 5.65
CA LYS A 124 9.35 5.62 6.46
C LYS A 124 10.48 5.03 5.62
N CYS A 125 10.16 4.40 4.50
CA CYS A 125 11.16 3.84 3.57
C CYS A 125 12.15 4.89 3.04
N GLY A 126 11.82 6.19 3.07
CA GLY A 126 12.71 7.28 2.66
C GLY A 126 13.40 8.03 3.80
N PHE A 127 12.90 7.96 5.04
CA PHE A 127 13.23 8.94 6.09
C PHE A 127 13.59 8.34 7.47
N GLY A 128 13.47 7.02 7.69
CA GLY A 128 13.91 6.38 8.94
C GLY A 128 13.12 6.78 10.19
N ILE A 129 11.83 7.10 10.03
CA ILE A 129 10.95 7.59 11.10
C ILE A 129 10.58 6.44 12.05
N THR A 130 10.81 6.65 13.35
CA THR A 130 10.53 5.67 14.42
C THR A 130 9.26 5.97 15.23
N GLU A 131 8.58 7.11 15.00
CA GLU A 131 7.41 7.52 15.78
C GLU A 131 6.21 7.96 14.91
N TYR A 132 4.99 7.62 15.35
CA TYR A 132 3.73 7.99 14.70
C TYR A 132 3.46 9.51 14.68
N LEU A 133 4.13 10.27 15.55
CA LEU A 133 3.84 11.69 15.81
C LEU A 133 4.37 12.66 14.74
N GLU A 134 5.24 12.21 13.84
CA GLU A 134 5.97 13.13 12.96
C GLU A 134 5.29 13.38 11.60
N PHE A 135 4.20 12.70 11.25
CA PHE A 135 3.57 12.92 9.94
C PHE A 135 3.10 14.37 9.75
N ASN A 136 2.49 14.98 10.77
CA ASN A 136 2.06 16.38 10.68
C ASN A 136 3.26 17.33 10.60
N ASP A 137 4.33 17.03 11.34
CA ASP A 137 5.57 17.81 11.29
C ASP A 137 6.24 17.71 9.92
N ILE A 138 6.16 16.54 9.28
CA ILE A 138 6.64 16.31 7.91
C ILE A 138 5.81 17.09 6.89
N ILE A 139 4.48 17.10 6.99
CA ILE A 139 3.65 17.94 6.11
C ILE A 139 3.98 19.43 6.32
N ASN A 140 4.21 19.84 7.56
CA ASN A 140 4.64 21.21 7.88
C ASN A 140 6.07 21.53 7.43
N SER A 141 6.87 20.51 7.10
CA SER A 141 8.25 20.61 6.63
C SER A 141 8.36 20.56 5.11
N ILE A 142 7.23 20.54 4.38
CA ILE A 142 7.22 20.66 2.93
C ILE A 142 7.68 22.07 2.55
N ILE A 143 8.73 22.15 1.73
CA ILE A 143 9.34 23.42 1.29
C ILE A 143 9.07 23.73 -0.19
N GLY A 144 8.56 22.76 -0.95
CA GLY A 144 8.21 22.99 -2.36
C GLY A 144 7.71 21.75 -3.09
N PHE A 145 7.36 21.95 -4.35
CA PHE A 145 6.84 20.93 -5.26
C PHE A 145 7.48 21.10 -6.65
N SER A 146 7.58 20.02 -7.43
CA SER A 146 8.10 20.07 -8.80
C SER A 146 7.19 20.83 -9.78
N GLU A 147 5.89 20.91 -9.45
CA GLU A 147 4.95 21.83 -10.08
C GLU A 147 4.70 22.99 -9.12
N ASP A 148 4.79 24.23 -9.60
CA ASP A 148 4.50 25.42 -8.80
C ASP A 148 2.99 25.51 -8.50
N GLU A 149 2.56 24.76 -7.49
CA GLU A 149 1.19 24.70 -6.99
C GLU A 149 1.13 25.09 -5.52
N ALA A 150 1.09 26.40 -5.29
CA ALA A 150 1.14 27.01 -3.95
C ALA A 150 0.12 26.47 -2.93
N GLU A 151 -0.99 25.86 -3.37
CA GLU A 151 -2.05 25.32 -2.51
C GLU A 151 -1.91 23.81 -2.20
N LEU A 152 -0.91 23.12 -2.76
CA LEU A 152 -0.87 21.66 -2.71
C LEU A 152 -0.63 21.10 -1.30
N ALA A 153 0.16 21.79 -0.46
CA ALA A 153 0.38 21.38 0.93
C ALA A 153 -0.92 21.41 1.75
N GLU A 154 -1.74 22.47 1.60
CA GLU A 154 -3.06 22.56 2.22
C GLU A 154 -4.01 21.48 1.69
N ARG A 155 -3.95 21.20 0.38
CA ARG A 155 -4.72 20.12 -0.24
C ARG A 155 -4.35 18.75 0.31
N ILE A 156 -3.07 18.45 0.57
CA ILE A 156 -2.66 17.17 1.20
C ILE A 156 -3.28 17.04 2.59
N ASN A 157 -3.20 18.09 3.41
CA ASN A 157 -3.82 18.12 4.75
C ASN A 157 -5.35 17.94 4.68
N ASN A 158 -6.00 18.58 3.70
CA ASN A 158 -7.44 18.49 3.50
C ASN A 158 -7.88 17.15 2.86
N MET A 159 -7.06 16.54 2.00
CA MET A 159 -7.31 15.23 1.39
C MET A 159 -7.42 14.14 2.45
N ILE A 160 -6.61 14.22 3.51
CA ILE A 160 -6.70 13.28 4.63
C ILE A 160 -8.01 13.46 5.42
N SER A 161 -8.75 14.55 5.21
CA SER A 161 -9.74 15.01 6.18
C SER A 161 -11.19 14.55 5.93
N ASN A 162 -11.72 14.34 4.71
CA ASN A 162 -13.19 14.17 4.61
C ASN A 162 -13.87 13.59 3.32
N LYS A 163 -13.23 12.82 2.43
CA LYS A 163 -13.99 12.20 1.30
C LYS A 163 -14.03 10.68 1.28
N SER A 164 -14.97 10.20 0.48
CA SER A 164 -15.09 8.81 0.04
C SER A 164 -13.79 8.38 -0.66
N ILE A 165 -13.19 7.32 -0.14
CA ILE A 165 -11.94 6.77 -0.64
C ILE A 165 -12.25 5.94 -1.88
N ASN A 166 -11.63 6.28 -3.03
CA ASN A 166 -11.80 5.54 -4.27
C ASN A 166 -10.46 5.31 -4.97
N LEU A 167 -10.12 4.06 -5.29
CA LEU A 167 -8.92 3.76 -6.06
C LEU A 167 -9.21 3.94 -7.56
N GLN A 168 -8.30 4.62 -8.25
CA GLN A 168 -8.36 4.86 -9.68
C GLN A 168 -7.09 4.34 -10.33
N ARG A 169 -7.25 3.69 -11.47
CA ARG A 169 -6.12 3.31 -12.31
C ARG A 169 -5.54 4.55 -12.97
N ILE A 170 -4.22 4.64 -13.05
CA ILE A 170 -3.55 5.68 -13.82
C ILE A 170 -3.76 5.39 -15.30
N GLY A 171 -4.76 6.04 -15.91
CA GLY A 171 -4.94 6.01 -17.36
C GLY A 171 -3.78 6.74 -18.03
N GLU A 172 -3.07 6.05 -18.92
CA GLU A 172 -1.75 6.41 -19.49
C GLU A 172 -1.65 7.75 -20.26
N LYS A 173 -2.66 8.64 -20.23
CA LYS A 173 -2.61 9.94 -20.91
C LYS A 173 -2.92 11.10 -19.97
N GLY A 174 -1.91 11.94 -19.75
CA GLY A 174 -2.04 13.22 -19.03
C GLY A 174 -1.80 13.15 -17.53
N SER A 175 -1.37 12.00 -16.99
CA SER A 175 -0.90 11.91 -15.62
C SER A 175 0.51 12.49 -15.47
N LYS A 176 0.75 13.19 -14.35
CA LYS A 176 2.05 13.75 -14.01
C LYS A 176 2.39 13.44 -12.57
N ASN A 177 3.55 12.81 -12.34
CA ASN A 177 4.08 12.64 -11.00
C ASN A 177 4.49 14.01 -10.43
N ILE A 178 4.11 14.26 -9.18
CA ILE A 178 4.51 15.44 -8.43
C ILE A 178 5.55 15.02 -7.41
N THR A 179 6.74 15.60 -7.51
CA THR A 179 7.78 15.46 -6.50
C THR A 179 7.58 16.52 -5.43
N ILE A 180 7.52 16.09 -4.18
CA ILE A 180 7.40 16.94 -3.00
C ILE A 180 8.79 17.07 -2.39
N TYR A 181 9.22 18.30 -2.14
CA TYR A 181 10.50 18.59 -1.51
C TYR A 181 10.29 18.90 -0.04
N ILE A 182 11.01 18.20 0.82
CA ILE A 182 10.84 18.27 2.27
C ILE A 182 12.20 18.57 2.91
N ASP A 183 12.26 19.59 3.76
CA ASP A 183 13.41 19.85 4.63
C ASP A 183 13.15 19.25 6.00
N PHE A 184 13.78 18.11 6.28
CA PHE A 184 13.63 17.44 7.56
C PHE A 184 15.00 17.29 8.24
N LEU A 185 15.11 17.83 9.45
CA LEU A 185 16.34 17.86 10.23
C LEU A 185 17.54 18.45 9.46
N GLY A 186 17.29 19.44 8.59
CA GLY A 186 18.32 20.12 7.80
C GLY A 186 18.81 19.34 6.57
N ASN A 187 18.06 18.32 6.14
CA ASN A 187 18.34 17.55 4.93
C ASN A 187 17.16 17.68 3.94
N LEU A 188 17.50 17.79 2.66
CA LEU A 188 16.52 17.83 1.57
C LEU A 188 16.19 16.42 1.11
N TYR A 189 14.89 16.10 1.07
CA TYR A 189 14.37 14.84 0.57
C TYR A 189 13.33 15.05 -0.53
N GLU A 190 13.23 14.07 -1.42
CA GLU A 190 12.22 14.01 -2.48
C GLU A 190 11.18 12.93 -2.17
N TRP A 191 9.91 13.27 -2.26
CA TRP A 191 8.79 12.36 -2.01
C TRP A 191 7.82 12.33 -3.20
N ASN A 192 7.71 11.17 -3.85
CA ASN A 192 6.93 10.97 -5.08
C ASN A 192 5.61 10.24 -4.83
N SER A 193 4.77 10.81 -3.97
CA SER A 193 3.51 10.20 -3.52
C SER A 193 2.27 10.78 -4.16
N LEU A 194 2.41 11.79 -5.03
CA LEU A 194 1.28 12.45 -5.67
C LEU A 194 1.33 12.31 -7.18
N VAL A 195 0.14 12.11 -7.74
CA VAL A 195 -0.07 12.11 -9.19
C VAL A 195 -1.17 13.13 -9.49
N LYS A 196 -0.91 14.00 -10.46
CA LYS A 196 -1.92 14.90 -11.03
C LYS A 196 -2.55 14.24 -12.25
N ILE A 197 -3.88 14.19 -12.31
CA ILE A 197 -4.64 13.73 -13.48
C ILE A 197 -5.67 14.81 -13.80
N GLY A 198 -5.49 15.51 -14.93
CA GLY A 198 -6.26 16.71 -15.22
C GLY A 198 -6.04 17.79 -14.16
N ASP A 199 -7.12 18.28 -13.55
CA ASP A 199 -7.08 19.32 -12.50
C ASP A 199 -7.13 18.75 -11.07
N LYS A 200 -7.05 17.42 -10.92
CA LYS A 200 -7.15 16.73 -9.64
C LYS A 200 -5.82 16.10 -9.21
N PHE A 201 -5.64 16.01 -7.89
CA PHE A 201 -4.52 15.35 -7.22
C PHE A 201 -4.96 14.05 -6.59
N TYR A 202 -4.07 13.08 -6.64
CA TYR A 202 -4.31 11.74 -6.12
C TYR A 202 -3.08 11.24 -5.38
N ILE A 203 -3.30 10.38 -4.40
CA ILE A 203 -2.24 9.71 -3.66
C ILE A 203 -1.82 8.47 -4.43
N LYS A 204 -0.54 8.39 -4.81
CA LYS A 204 0.04 7.21 -5.44
C LYS A 204 0.09 6.06 -4.43
N ILE A 205 -0.50 4.93 -4.81
CA ILE A 205 -0.47 3.70 -4.01
C ILE A 205 0.60 2.76 -4.58
N VAL A 206 0.50 2.46 -5.87
CA VAL A 206 1.50 1.74 -6.66
C VAL A 206 1.66 2.42 -8.02
N ASP A 207 2.57 1.95 -8.87
CA ASP A 207 2.85 2.59 -10.16
C ASP A 207 1.62 2.75 -11.06
N ASP A 208 0.69 1.80 -11.02
CA ASP A 208 -0.49 1.80 -11.90
C ASP A 208 -1.77 2.31 -11.23
N TYR A 209 -1.73 2.60 -9.91
CA TYR A 209 -2.93 2.95 -9.14
C TYR A 209 -2.71 4.11 -8.19
N VAL A 210 -3.71 4.99 -8.17
CA VAL A 210 -3.79 6.16 -7.30
C VAL A 210 -5.11 6.13 -6.53
N MET A 211 -5.18 6.87 -5.44
CA MET A 211 -6.38 6.97 -4.62
C MET A 211 -6.87 8.42 -4.60
N GLU A 212 -8.14 8.62 -4.96
CA GLU A 212 -8.84 9.88 -4.75
C GLU A 212 -9.29 9.94 -3.28
N VAL A 213 -9.02 11.09 -2.66
CA VAL A 213 -9.31 11.39 -1.25
C VAL A 213 -9.94 12.77 -1.10
#